data_AF-A0A9D9GEL5-F1
#
_entry.id   AF-A0A9D9GEL5-F1
#
_cell.length_a   1.000
_cell.length_b   1.000
_cell.length_c   1.000
_cell.angle_alpha   90.00
_cell.angle_beta   90.00
_cell.angle_gamma   90.00
#
_symmetry.space_group_name_H-M   'P 1'
#
loop_
_entity.id
_entity.type
_entity.pdbx_description
1 polymer ?
#
loop_
_entity_poly.entity_id
_entity_poly.type
_entity_poly.pdbx_seq_one_letter_code
_entity_poly.pdbx_strand_id
1 'polypeptide(L)'
;PSEPTFQLGSPAFDKITVHLSPMNARGKSFVIKTRGNGPEAYYVQGARFNGKPLDQNWLYRNQVFDGGILELEMGSEPSSCWDASVPPVSR
;
A
#
# COMPACT_ATOMS: atom_id res chain seq x y z
N PRO A 1 -8.58 -2.21 -22.26
CA PRO A 1 -8.53 -1.12 -21.25
C PRO A 1 -7.34 -1.36 -20.33
N SER A 2 -6.49 -0.37 -20.12
CA SER A 2 -5.37 -0.47 -19.17
C SER A 2 -5.89 -0.43 -17.73
N GLU A 3 -5.36 -1.29 -16.86
CA GLU A 3 -5.64 -1.29 -15.43
C GLU A 3 -4.41 -0.78 -14.66
N PRO A 4 -4.30 0.55 -14.43
CA PRO A 4 -3.12 1.11 -13.78
C PRO A 4 -2.99 0.63 -12.33
N THR A 5 -1.76 0.34 -11.92
CA THR A 5 -1.40 -0.12 -10.58
C THR A 5 -0.42 0.85 -9.91
N PHE A 6 -0.47 0.90 -8.58
CA PHE A 6 0.55 1.53 -7.75
C PHE A 6 1.35 0.45 -7.02
N GLN A 7 2.68 0.49 -7.15
CA GLN A 7 3.58 -0.38 -6.39
C GLN A 7 3.89 0.24 -5.03
N LEU A 8 4.00 -0.62 -4.02
CA LEU A 8 4.32 -0.24 -2.65
C LEU A 8 5.83 -0.20 -2.47
N GLY A 9 6.31 0.93 -1.93
CA GLY A 9 7.69 1.12 -1.53
C GLY A 9 7.85 1.16 -0.01
N SER A 10 8.93 1.77 0.45
CA SER A 10 9.18 2.01 1.87
C SER A 10 8.61 3.38 2.28
N PRO A 11 7.63 3.44 3.21
CA PRO A 11 7.08 4.70 3.69
C PRO A 11 8.05 5.45 4.62
N ALA A 12 8.19 6.76 4.43
CA ALA A 12 9.06 7.60 5.26
C ALA A 12 8.40 8.11 6.56
N PHE A 13 7.07 8.02 6.68
CA PHE A 13 6.30 8.59 7.79
C PHE A 13 5.37 7.56 8.41
N ASP A 14 5.05 7.76 9.68
CA ASP A 14 4.17 6.85 10.44
C ASP A 14 2.72 6.85 9.94
N LYS A 15 2.28 7.99 9.42
CA LYS A 15 0.95 8.15 8.86
C LYS A 15 0.97 9.17 7.73
N ILE A 16 0.44 8.76 6.59
CA ILE A 16 0.21 9.61 5.43
C ILE A 16 -1.29 9.59 5.14
N THR A 17 -1.89 10.76 4.96
CA THR A 17 -3.29 10.88 4.53
C THR A 17 -3.32 11.59 3.19
N VAL A 18 -3.74 10.87 2.16
CA VAL A 18 -3.93 11.42 0.81
C VAL A 18 -5.41 11.81 0.69
N HIS A 19 -5.66 13.09 0.51
CA HIS A 19 -7.00 13.60 0.20
C HIS A 19 -7.29 13.39 -1.28
N LEU A 20 -8.37 12.66 -1.58
CA LEU A 20 -8.71 12.27 -2.94
C LEU A 20 -9.66 13.30 -3.54
N SER A 21 -9.45 13.64 -4.82
CA SER A 21 -10.32 14.57 -5.53
C SER A 21 -11.66 13.91 -5.90
N PRO A 22 -12.80 14.55 -5.61
CA PRO A 22 -14.12 14.01 -5.95
C PRO A 22 -14.36 13.91 -7.48
N MET A 23 -13.54 14.58 -8.30
CA MET A 23 -13.64 14.48 -9.76
C MET A 23 -13.23 13.11 -10.31
N ASN A 24 -12.34 12.42 -9.59
CA ASN A 24 -11.69 11.21 -10.11
C ASN A 24 -11.80 10.00 -9.18
N ALA A 25 -12.24 10.21 -7.93
CA ALA A 25 -12.24 9.22 -6.86
C ALA A 25 -13.62 9.13 -6.19
N ARG A 26 -13.99 7.92 -5.75
CA ARG A 26 -15.22 7.67 -4.97
C ARG A 26 -14.98 7.86 -3.48
N GLY A 27 -13.77 7.53 -3.01
CA GLY A 27 -13.34 7.73 -1.63
C GLY A 27 -12.98 9.18 -1.34
N LYS A 28 -13.06 9.57 -0.07
CA LYS A 28 -12.63 10.91 0.39
C LYS A 28 -11.13 10.96 0.69
N SER A 29 -10.57 9.87 1.20
CA SER A 29 -9.17 9.78 1.57
C SER A 29 -8.63 8.35 1.46
N PHE A 30 -7.34 8.26 1.17
CA PHE A 30 -6.54 7.05 1.28
C PHE A 30 -5.49 7.27 2.35
N VAL A 31 -5.47 6.41 3.36
CA VAL A 31 -4.57 6.55 4.53
C VAL A 31 -3.56 5.43 4.51
N ILE A 32 -2.28 5.76 4.57
CA ILE A 32 -1.20 4.81 4.81
C ILE A 32 -0.79 4.97 6.27
N LYS A 33 -0.79 3.87 7.02
CA LYS A 33 -0.30 3.81 8.40
C LYS A 33 0.81 2.79 8.48
N THR A 34 1.84 3.08 9.25
CA THR A 34 2.90 2.14 9.52
C THR A 34 2.92 1.77 10.99
N ARG A 35 3.47 0.60 11.30
CA ARG A 35 3.75 0.13 12.66
C ARG A 35 5.20 -0.28 12.73
N GLY A 36 5.93 0.20 13.73
CA GLY A 36 7.35 -0.13 13.91
C GLY A 36 8.29 0.58 12.94
N ASN A 37 7.84 1.69 12.34
CA ASN A 37 8.64 2.50 11.44
C ASN A 37 9.73 3.28 12.21
N GLY A 38 10.88 3.49 11.59
CA GLY A 38 12.03 4.14 12.22
C GLY A 38 13.26 4.15 11.33
N PRO A 39 14.37 4.78 11.77
CA PRO A 39 15.59 4.99 10.98
C PRO A 39 16.34 3.72 10.59
N GLU A 40 15.90 2.55 11.05
CA GLU A 40 16.48 1.25 10.69
C GLU A 40 15.43 0.29 10.15
N ALA A 41 14.14 0.67 10.19
CA ALA A 41 13.01 -0.20 9.88
C ALA A 41 12.43 0.10 8.49
N TYR A 42 13.22 -0.19 7.45
CA TYR A 42 12.92 0.16 6.06
C TYR A 42 12.11 -0.89 5.29
N TYR A 43 12.05 -2.13 5.78
CA TYR A 43 11.43 -3.24 5.07
C TYR A 43 10.00 -3.48 5.55
N VAL A 44 9.06 -3.59 4.62
CA VAL A 44 7.69 -4.03 4.94
C VAL A 44 7.74 -5.52 5.28
N GLN A 45 7.23 -5.89 6.45
CA GLN A 45 7.11 -7.25 6.99
C GLN A 45 5.71 -7.84 6.81
N GLY A 46 4.73 -6.97 6.56
CA GLY A 46 3.35 -7.37 6.34
C GLY A 46 2.52 -6.17 5.92
N ALA A 47 1.45 -6.43 5.17
CA ALA A 47 0.55 -5.40 4.71
C ALA A 47 -0.90 -5.85 4.85
N ARG A 48 -1.78 -4.91 5.23
CA ARG A 48 -3.23 -5.08 5.19
C ARG A 48 -3.88 -3.92 4.47
N PHE A 49 -4.80 -4.21 3.56
CA PHE A 49 -5.66 -3.20 2.93
C PHE A 49 -7.10 -3.38 3.41
N ASN A 50 -7.65 -2.34 4.03
CA ASN A 50 -8.99 -2.35 4.63
C ASN A 50 -9.21 -3.56 5.56
N GLY A 51 -8.19 -3.87 6.38
CA GLY A 51 -8.21 -4.97 7.35
C GLY A 51 -7.95 -6.37 6.78
N LYS A 52 -7.83 -6.52 5.45
CA LYS A 52 -7.51 -7.81 4.82
C LYS A 52 -6.02 -7.92 4.50
N PRO A 53 -5.39 -9.10 4.68
CA PRO A 53 -4.02 -9.32 4.22
C PRO A 53 -3.85 -8.94 2.75
N LEU A 54 -2.71 -8.33 2.44
CA LEU A 54 -2.33 -7.94 1.09
C LEU A 54 -1.08 -8.74 0.71
N ASP A 55 -1.28 -9.77 -0.10
CA ASP A 55 -0.24 -10.76 -0.44
C ASP A 55 0.66 -10.31 -1.60
N GLN A 56 0.29 -9.23 -2.28
CA GLN A 56 1.05 -8.58 -3.34
C GLN A 56 1.53 -7.18 -2.94
N ASN A 57 2.62 -6.72 -3.55
CA ASN A 57 3.20 -5.40 -3.27
C ASN A 57 2.59 -4.26 -4.12
N TRP A 58 1.36 -4.41 -4.61
CA TRP A 58 0.72 -3.42 -5.46
C TRP A 58 -0.79 -3.36 -5.25
N LEU A 59 -1.38 -2.20 -5.56
CA LEU A 59 -2.82 -1.97 -5.53
C LEU A 59 -3.28 -1.43 -6.88
N TYR A 60 -4.48 -1.81 -7.30
CA TYR A 60 -5.10 -1.17 -8.45
C TYR A 60 -5.47 0.28 -8.14
N ARG A 61 -5.40 1.15 -9.15
CA ARG A 61 -5.81 2.55 -9.02
C ARG A 61 -7.24 2.70 -8.50
N ASN A 62 -8.17 1.87 -8.96
CA ASN A 62 -9.56 1.94 -8.49
C ASN A 62 -9.68 1.67 -6.98
N GLN A 63 -8.89 0.73 -6.43
CA GLN A 63 -8.86 0.43 -5.00
C GLN A 63 -8.35 1.64 -4.19
N VAL A 64 -7.28 2.30 -4.66
CA VAL A 64 -6.75 3.51 -4.01
C VAL A 64 -7.78 4.65 -4.09
N PHE A 65 -8.45 4.79 -5.23
CA PHE A 65 -9.43 5.85 -5.48
C PHE A 65 -10.79 5.60 -4.83
N ASP A 66 -11.03 4.38 -4.34
CA ASP A 66 -12.14 4.08 -3.42
C ASP A 66 -11.82 4.51 -1.99
N GLY A 67 -10.56 4.90 -1.75
CA GLY A 67 -10.05 5.28 -0.45
C GLY A 67 -9.81 4.07 0.44
N GLY A 68 -9.71 4.33 1.73
CA GLY A 68 -9.50 3.30 2.74
C GLY A 68 -8.16 3.42 3.45
N ILE A 69 -7.74 2.32 4.08
CA ILE A 69 -6.57 2.28 4.95
C ILE A 69 -5.65 1.15 4.50
N LEU A 70 -4.40 1.51 4.17
CA LEU A 70 -3.28 0.59 4.01
C LEU A 70 -2.46 0.62 5.30
N GLU A 71 -2.34 -0.52 5.96
CA GLU A 71 -1.55 -0.72 7.17
C GLU A 71 -0.31 -1.53 6.82
N LEU A 72 0.87 -0.99 7.12
CA LEU A 72 2.17 -1.60 6.85
C LEU A 72 2.87 -1.91 8.18
N GLU A 73 3.31 -3.14 8.35
CA GLU A 73 4.19 -3.54 9.44
C GLU A 73 5.63 -3.41 8.94
N MET A 74 6.46 -2.62 9.63
CA MET A 74 7.84 -2.30 9.24
C MET A 74 8.84 -3.07 10.09
N GLY A 75 10.02 -3.33 9.54
CA GLY A 75 11.11 -4.04 10.21
C GLY A 75 12.47 -3.77 9.56
N SER A 76 13.54 -4.17 10.26
CA SER A 76 14.93 -3.89 9.88
C SER A 76 15.55 -4.88 8.90
N GLU A 77 14.94 -6.05 8.75
CA GLU A 77 15.45 -7.13 7.88
C GLU A 77 14.58 -7.28 6.62
N PRO A 78 15.15 -7.68 5.47
CA PRO A 78 14.38 -8.03 4.29
C PRO A 78 13.33 -9.10 4.59
N SER A 79 12.14 -8.94 4.02
CA SER A 79 11.04 -9.88 4.22
C SER A 79 10.60 -10.53 2.90
N SER A 80 10.03 -11.73 3.02
CA SER A 80 9.29 -12.41 1.94
C SER A 80 7.78 -12.35 2.19
N CYS A 81 7.29 -11.27 2.79
CA CYS A 81 5.87 -11.13 3.14
C CYS A 81 4.93 -11.03 1.93
N TRP A 82 5.49 -10.74 0.75
CA TRP A 82 4.78 -10.69 -0.53
C TRP A 82 5.27 -11.79 -1.46
N ASP A 83 4.34 -12.32 -2.24
CA ASP A 83 4.65 -13.32 -3.26
C ASP A 83 5.22 -12.65 -4.52
N ALA A 84 6.51 -12.87 -4.77
CA ALA A 84 7.22 -12.35 -5.94
C ALA A 84 6.69 -12.90 -7.27
N SER A 85 5.87 -13.96 -7.25
CA SER A 85 5.25 -14.55 -8.43
C SER A 85 3.94 -13.88 -8.87
N VAL A 86 3.46 -12.86 -8.14
CA VAL A 86 2.25 -12.10 -8.46
C VAL A 86 2.61 -10.73 -9.06
N PRO A 87 3.02 -10.66 -10.35
CA PRO A 87 3.37 -9.40 -10.96
C PRO A 87 2.12 -8.52 -11.14
N PRO A 88 2.29 -7.20 -11.25
CA PRO A 88 1.25 -6.33 -11.79
C PRO A 88 0.80 -6.85 -13.16
N VAL A 89 -0.50 -6.84 -13.41
CA VAL A 89 -1.05 -7.28 -14.70
C VAL A 89 -0.50 -6.38 -15.82
N SER A 90 0.27 -6.96 -16.72
CA SER A 90 0.70 -6.31 -17.97
C SER A 90 -0.23 -6.78 -19.08
N ARG A 91 -1.09 -5.90 -19.59
CA ARG A 91 -1.96 -6.21 -20.74
C ARG A 91 -1.96 -5.07 -21.74
#